data_AF-A0ABD5B9L3-F1
#
_entry.id   AF-A0ABD5B9L3-F1
#
_cell.length_a   1.000
_cell.length_b   1.000
_cell.length_c   1.000
_cell.angle_alpha   90.00
_cell.angle_beta   90.00
_cell.angle_gamma   90.00
#
_symmetry.space_group_name_H-M   'P 1'
#
loop_
_entity.id
_entity.type
_entity.pdbx_description
1 polymer ?
#
loop_
_entity_poly.entity_id
_entity_poly.type
_entity_poly.pdbx_seq_one_letter_code
_entity_poly.pdbx_strand_id
1 'polypeptide(L)'
;MKIEHIALWVEDLEIMKSFYEKYFGAVSNEKYINSLKQFQSYFLSFPDGDCRIELMQRPDIAKSTHDYEKQTMGIIHFAISLGSREKVDELTQQLEADGYVIVGFPRLTGDGYYESVVLDPEKNIIEITE
;
A
#
# COMPACT_ATOMS: atom_id res chain seq x y z
N MET A 1 -21.00 -0.49 10.73
CA MET A 1 -20.09 0.61 10.34
C MET A 1 -18.72 -0.02 10.13
N LYS A 2 -18.01 0.33 9.05
CA LYS A 2 -16.69 -0.20 8.70
C LYS A 2 -15.88 0.84 7.92
N ILE A 3 -14.56 0.68 7.83
CA ILE A 3 -13.75 1.46 6.89
C ILE A 3 -14.08 0.95 5.49
N GLU A 4 -14.44 1.86 4.59
CA GLU A 4 -14.81 1.51 3.21
C GLU A 4 -13.59 1.56 2.28
N HIS A 5 -12.77 2.60 2.41
CA HIS A 5 -11.49 2.69 1.74
C HIS A 5 -10.50 3.55 2.52
N ILE A 6 -9.23 3.41 2.17
CA ILE A 6 -8.17 4.38 2.43
C ILE A 6 -7.77 5.04 1.10
N ALA A 7 -7.30 6.27 1.13
CA ALA A 7 -6.94 7.00 -0.08
C ALA A 7 -5.49 7.49 -0.01
N LEU A 8 -4.76 7.33 -1.11
CA LEU A 8 -3.35 7.72 -1.26
C LEU A 8 -3.21 8.69 -2.42
N TRP A 9 -2.55 9.82 -2.17
CA TRP A 9 -2.02 10.64 -3.25
C TRP A 9 -0.72 10.02 -3.74
N VAL A 10 -0.62 9.82 -5.05
CA VAL A 10 0.53 9.19 -5.68
C VAL A 10 1.09 10.04 -6.82
N GLU A 11 2.39 9.99 -7.02
CA GLU A 11 3.12 10.63 -8.11
C GLU A 11 2.98 9.88 -9.43
N ASP A 12 2.98 8.55 -9.42
CA ASP A 12 2.79 7.70 -10.60
C ASP A 12 1.68 6.68 -10.35
N LEU A 13 0.49 7.01 -10.87
CA LEU A 13 -0.70 6.21 -10.70
C LEU A 13 -0.59 4.80 -11.30
N GLU A 14 0.15 4.62 -12.40
CA GLU A 14 0.25 3.30 -13.05
C GLU A 14 1.25 2.39 -12.35
N ILE A 15 2.40 2.93 -11.91
CA ILE A 15 3.38 2.18 -11.11
C ILE A 15 2.74 1.69 -9.82
N MET A 16 2.02 2.56 -9.13
CA MET A 16 1.36 2.23 -7.87
C MET A 16 0.27 1.18 -8.07
N LYS A 17 -0.59 1.33 -9.07
CA LYS A 17 -1.59 0.32 -9.42
C LYS A 17 -0.94 -1.03 -9.67
N SER A 18 0.05 -1.09 -10.56
CA SER A 18 0.72 -2.34 -10.91
C SER A 18 1.44 -3.00 -9.73
N PHE A 19 1.97 -2.23 -8.78
CA PHE A 19 2.54 -2.77 -7.55
C PHE A 19 1.50 -3.53 -6.71
N TYR A 20 0.36 -2.89 -6.39
CA TYR A 20 -0.67 -3.53 -5.58
C TYR A 20 -1.34 -4.71 -6.30
N GLU A 21 -1.51 -4.63 -7.61
CA GLU A 21 -2.03 -5.76 -8.41
C GLU A 21 -1.07 -6.95 -8.41
N LYS A 22 0.25 -6.70 -8.56
CA LYS A 22 1.26 -7.77 -8.62
C LYS A 22 1.48 -8.45 -7.28
N TYR A 23 1.70 -7.68 -6.21
CA TYR A 23 2.19 -8.21 -4.94
C TYR A 23 1.09 -8.57 -3.95
N PHE A 24 -0.05 -7.87 -4.01
CA PHE A 24 -1.16 -8.07 -3.08
C PHE A 24 -2.41 -8.63 -3.76
N GLY A 25 -2.32 -8.96 -5.05
CA GLY A 25 -3.44 -9.52 -5.82
C GLY A 25 -4.64 -8.58 -5.91
N ALA A 26 -4.41 -7.27 -5.74
CA ALA A 26 -5.47 -6.28 -5.87
C ALA A 26 -6.01 -6.26 -7.31
N VAL A 27 -7.25 -5.81 -7.47
CA VAL A 27 -7.90 -5.67 -8.78
C VAL A 27 -8.36 -4.23 -8.93
N SER A 28 -7.83 -3.54 -9.94
CA SER A 28 -8.24 -2.17 -10.25
C SER A 28 -9.58 -2.12 -10.99
N ASN A 29 -10.32 -1.03 -10.79
CA ASN A 29 -11.43 -0.65 -11.66
C ASN A 29 -10.94 0.04 -12.96
N GLU A 30 -11.88 0.51 -13.78
CA GLU A 30 -11.55 1.42 -14.87
C GLU A 30 -11.05 2.77 -14.35
N LYS A 31 -10.08 3.35 -15.06
CA LYS A 31 -9.48 4.64 -14.69
C LYS A 31 -10.53 5.74 -14.69
N TYR A 32 -10.68 6.43 -13.58
CA TYR A 32 -11.49 7.65 -13.52
C TYR A 32 -10.63 8.87 -13.88
N ILE A 33 -11.16 9.76 -14.73
CA ILE A 33 -10.48 11.01 -15.13
C ILE A 33 -11.47 12.18 -15.05
N ASN A 34 -11.04 13.24 -14.38
CA ASN A 34 -11.72 14.53 -14.35
C ASN A 34 -10.79 15.63 -14.86
N SER A 35 -10.90 15.94 -16.15
CA SER A 35 -10.02 16.90 -16.83
C SER A 35 -10.14 18.33 -16.28
N LEU A 36 -11.32 18.73 -15.80
CA LEU A 36 -11.54 20.08 -15.22
C LEU A 36 -10.77 20.27 -13.91
N LYS A 37 -10.65 19.20 -13.12
CA LYS A 37 -9.92 19.20 -11.84
C LYS A 37 -8.50 18.64 -11.95
N GLN A 38 -8.07 18.25 -13.16
CA GLN A 38 -6.82 17.55 -13.43
C GLN A 38 -6.60 16.32 -12.53
N PHE A 39 -7.70 15.66 -12.14
CA PHE A 39 -7.70 14.55 -11.19
C PHE A 39 -7.88 13.23 -11.94
N GLN A 40 -7.17 12.21 -11.50
CA GLN A 40 -7.38 10.83 -11.93
C GLN A 40 -7.24 9.87 -10.76
N SER A 41 -7.98 8.76 -10.79
CA SER A 41 -7.89 7.74 -9.74
C SER A 41 -8.21 6.33 -10.21
N TYR A 42 -7.79 5.37 -9.39
CA TYR A 42 -8.23 3.98 -9.39
C TYR A 42 -8.73 3.61 -8.00
N PHE A 43 -9.75 2.76 -7.96
CA PHE A 43 -10.04 1.96 -6.78
C PHE A 43 -9.48 0.55 -6.98
N LEU A 44 -8.74 0.09 -5.98
CA LEU A 44 -8.20 -1.25 -5.88
C LEU A 44 -9.01 -2.04 -4.85
N SER A 45 -9.55 -3.17 -5.28
CA SER A 45 -10.30 -4.11 -4.44
C SER A 45 -9.49 -5.38 -4.22
N PHE A 46 -9.62 -6.00 -3.05
CA PHE A 46 -8.99 -7.29 -2.75
C PHE A 46 -10.06 -8.40 -2.83
N PRO A 47 -9.76 -9.58 -3.41
CA PRO A 47 -10.77 -10.62 -3.68
C PRO A 47 -11.63 -11.02 -2.46
N ASP A 48 -11.01 -11.11 -1.28
CA ASP A 48 -11.66 -11.49 -0.03
C ASP A 48 -11.84 -10.30 0.95
N GLY A 49 -11.52 -9.08 0.48
CA GLY A 49 -11.47 -7.88 1.29
C GLY A 49 -12.64 -6.93 1.05
N ASP A 50 -13.18 -6.39 2.14
CA ASP A 50 -14.26 -5.40 2.12
C ASP A 50 -13.77 -3.94 1.99
N CYS A 51 -12.50 -3.69 2.33
CA CYS A 51 -11.87 -2.38 2.28
C CYS A 51 -11.08 -2.21 0.98
N ARG A 52 -11.11 -1.01 0.41
CA ARG A 52 -10.44 -0.69 -0.86
C ARG A 52 -9.31 0.33 -0.68
N ILE A 53 -8.41 0.41 -1.64
CA ILE A 53 -7.43 1.50 -1.74
C ILE A 53 -7.84 2.40 -2.90
N GLU A 54 -8.03 3.69 -2.66
CA GLU A 54 -8.14 4.70 -3.72
C GLU A 54 -6.75 5.29 -3.99
N LEU A 55 -6.19 5.02 -5.17
CA LEU A 55 -5.00 5.69 -5.65
C LEU A 55 -5.42 6.93 -6.43
N MET A 56 -4.90 8.10 -6.06
CA MET A 56 -5.29 9.38 -6.61
C MET A 56 -4.07 10.15 -7.11
N GLN A 57 -4.19 10.85 -8.22
CA GLN A 57 -3.14 11.73 -8.73
C GLN A 57 -3.72 13.06 -9.20
N ARG A 58 -3.05 14.16 -8.84
CA ARG A 58 -3.33 15.52 -9.30
C ARG A 58 -2.02 16.33 -9.30
N PRO A 59 -1.72 17.13 -10.33
CA PRO A 59 -0.38 17.70 -10.54
C PRO A 59 0.04 18.79 -9.53
N ASP A 60 -0.89 19.39 -8.80
CA ASP A 60 -0.65 20.44 -7.80
C ASP A 60 -0.39 19.89 -6.39
N ILE A 61 -0.51 18.57 -6.19
CA ILE A 61 -0.20 17.95 -4.90
C ILE A 61 1.30 17.98 -4.69
N ALA A 62 1.72 18.57 -3.57
CA ALA A 62 3.13 18.61 -3.21
C ALA A 62 3.66 17.19 -3.01
N LYS A 63 4.84 16.93 -3.59
CA LYS A 63 5.55 15.68 -3.36
C LYS A 63 5.77 15.48 -1.88
N SER A 64 5.47 14.28 -1.41
CA SER A 64 5.75 13.96 -0.02
C SER A 64 7.27 13.92 0.19
N THR A 65 7.70 14.40 1.35
CA THR A 65 9.05 14.15 1.84
C THR A 65 9.11 12.87 2.69
N HIS A 66 8.06 12.03 2.63
CA HIS A 66 7.88 10.81 3.43
C HIS A 66 9.20 10.09 3.58
N ASP A 67 9.75 10.24 4.78
CA ASP A 67 10.99 9.68 5.23
C ASP A 67 10.59 8.81 6.41
N TYR A 68 10.79 7.50 6.24
CA TYR A 68 10.49 6.52 7.27
C TYR A 68 11.13 6.89 8.62
N GLU A 69 12.27 7.58 8.63
CA GLU A 69 12.93 8.04 9.86
C GLU A 69 12.32 9.31 10.48
N LYS A 70 11.48 10.05 9.74
CA LYS A 70 10.88 11.32 10.17
C LYS A 70 9.36 11.25 10.21
N GLN A 71 8.86 10.53 11.20
CA GLN A 71 7.43 10.33 11.46
C GLN A 71 6.70 11.62 11.86
N THR A 72 5.45 11.78 11.43
CA THR A 72 4.57 12.92 11.77
C THR A 72 3.20 12.46 12.24
N MET A 73 2.49 13.22 13.07
CA MET A 73 1.13 12.84 13.52
C MET A 73 0.16 12.71 12.33
N GLY A 74 -0.63 11.64 12.28
CA GLY A 74 -1.61 11.38 11.22
C GLY A 74 -1.68 9.90 10.85
N ILE A 75 -2.09 9.61 9.61
CA ILE A 75 -2.02 8.26 9.02
C ILE A 75 -0.54 7.96 8.76
N ILE A 76 -0.02 6.88 9.35
CA ILE A 76 1.40 6.48 9.23
C ILE A 76 1.58 5.31 8.26
N HIS A 77 0.72 4.31 8.38
CA HIS A 77 0.77 3.07 7.60
C HIS A 77 -0.64 2.49 7.49
N PHE A 78 -0.76 1.42 6.73
CA PHE A 78 -1.90 0.50 6.77
C PHE A 78 -1.38 -0.93 6.64
N ALA A 79 -2.17 -1.89 7.09
CA ALA A 79 -1.81 -3.30 7.07
C ALA A 79 -2.63 -4.07 6.02
N ILE A 80 -1.99 -5.03 5.35
CA ILE A 80 -2.63 -6.02 4.48
C ILE A 80 -2.37 -7.41 5.04
N SER A 81 -3.44 -8.10 5.45
CA SER A 81 -3.37 -9.47 5.98
C SER A 81 -3.42 -10.49 4.84
N LEU A 82 -2.53 -11.49 4.90
CA LEU A 82 -2.42 -12.55 3.90
C LEU A 82 -3.04 -13.88 4.35
N GLY A 83 -3.38 -14.02 5.63
CA GLY A 83 -4.03 -15.18 6.21
C GLY A 83 -3.07 -16.25 6.77
N SER A 84 -1.74 -16.09 6.64
CA SER A 84 -0.77 -16.99 7.27
C SER A 84 0.66 -16.42 7.35
N ARG A 85 1.47 -16.94 8.27
CA ARG A 85 2.89 -16.58 8.45
C ARG A 85 3.73 -16.92 7.23
N GLU A 86 3.45 -18.07 6.62
CA GLU A 86 4.18 -18.54 5.44
C GLU A 86 4.03 -17.56 4.28
N LYS A 87 2.82 -17.01 4.08
CA LYS A 87 2.59 -16.00 3.05
C LYS A 87 3.28 -14.67 3.37
N VAL A 88 3.36 -14.28 4.64
CA VAL A 88 4.14 -13.11 5.06
C VAL A 88 5.60 -13.32 4.70
N ASP A 89 6.18 -14.47 5.03
CA ASP A 89 7.58 -14.78 4.72
C ASP A 89 7.83 -14.79 3.20
N GLU A 90 6.98 -15.49 2.44
CA GLU A 90 7.08 -15.62 0.98
C GLU A 90 6.98 -14.25 0.28
N LEU A 91 5.96 -13.44 0.60
CA LEU A 91 5.78 -12.16 -0.05
C LEU A 91 6.91 -11.18 0.32
N THR A 92 7.37 -11.22 1.57
CA THR A 92 8.50 -10.37 2.00
C THR A 92 9.78 -10.71 1.25
N GLN A 93 10.09 -12.00 1.10
CA GLN A 93 11.25 -12.46 0.32
C GLN A 93 11.13 -12.07 -1.16
N GLN A 94 9.94 -12.19 -1.75
CA GLN A 94 9.70 -11.79 -3.13
C GLN A 94 9.89 -10.28 -3.33
N LEU A 95 9.38 -9.46 -2.40
CA LEU A 95 9.56 -8.00 -2.44
C LEU A 95 11.03 -7.60 -2.30
N GLU A 96 11.77 -8.24 -1.38
CA GLU A 96 13.22 -8.03 -1.23
C GLU A 96 13.97 -8.38 -2.51
N ALA A 97 13.70 -9.56 -3.08
CA ALA A 97 14.33 -10.03 -4.32
C ALA A 97 14.04 -9.11 -5.51
N ASP A 98 12.84 -8.52 -5.56
CA ASP A 98 12.44 -7.56 -6.59
C ASP A 98 12.95 -6.12 -6.32
N GLY A 99 13.68 -5.90 -5.23
CA GLY A 99 14.40 -4.66 -4.93
C GLY A 99 13.61 -3.63 -4.11
N TYR A 100 12.51 -4.03 -3.47
CA TYR A 100 11.76 -3.17 -2.55
C TYR A 100 12.43 -3.11 -1.17
N VAL A 101 12.20 -2.01 -0.45
CA VAL A 101 12.81 -1.79 0.87
C VAL A 101 11.99 -2.52 1.93
N ILE A 102 12.65 -3.46 2.62
CA ILE A 102 12.12 -4.12 3.81
C ILE A 102 12.62 -3.35 5.03
N VAL A 103 11.73 -2.64 5.72
CA VAL A 103 12.10 -1.87 6.93
C VAL A 103 12.00 -2.71 8.20
N GLY A 104 11.22 -3.79 8.17
CA GLY A 104 11.14 -4.79 9.23
C GLY A 104 10.92 -6.18 8.65
N PHE A 105 11.86 -7.09 8.87
CA PHE A 105 11.70 -8.49 8.47
C PHE A 105 10.61 -9.20 9.30
N PRO A 106 10.07 -10.35 8.81
CA PRO A 106 9.02 -11.09 9.49
C PRO A 106 9.36 -11.40 10.94
N ARG A 107 8.46 -11.06 11.86
CA ARG A 107 8.62 -11.28 13.30
C ARG A 107 7.28 -11.33 14.01
N LEU A 108 7.25 -11.94 15.20
CA LEU A 108 6.15 -11.77 16.14
C LEU A 108 6.34 -10.47 16.93
N THR A 109 5.36 -9.58 16.88
CA THR A 109 5.34 -8.32 17.62
C THR A 109 4.91 -8.51 19.07
N GLY A 110 5.13 -7.48 19.90
CA GLY A 110 4.73 -7.50 21.32
C GLY A 110 3.21 -7.49 21.54
N ASP A 111 2.44 -7.04 20.55
CA ASP A 111 0.97 -7.01 20.54
C ASP A 111 0.34 -8.21 19.79
N GLY A 112 1.16 -9.14 19.29
CA GLY A 112 0.72 -10.47 18.88
C GLY A 112 0.51 -10.68 17.37
N TYR A 113 0.93 -9.75 16.53
CA TYR A 113 0.93 -9.93 15.07
C TYR A 113 2.20 -10.62 14.62
N TYR A 114 2.08 -11.60 13.72
CA TYR A 114 3.20 -11.98 12.89
C TYR A 114 3.19 -11.10 11.64
N GLU A 115 4.20 -10.26 11.48
CA GLU A 115 4.22 -9.25 10.43
C GLU A 115 5.63 -9.02 9.86
N SER A 116 5.67 -8.50 8.63
CA SER A 116 6.80 -7.73 8.11
C SER A 116 6.36 -6.32 7.75
N VAL A 117 7.32 -5.42 7.53
CA VAL A 117 7.07 -4.03 7.18
C VAL A 117 7.89 -3.66 5.96
N VAL A 118 7.23 -3.14 4.92
CA VAL A 118 7.80 -2.83 3.62
C VAL A 118 7.45 -1.41 3.17
N LEU A 119 8.20 -0.89 2.22
CA LEU A 119 7.88 0.35 1.52
C LEU A 119 7.39 0.06 0.10
N ASP A 120 6.26 0.68 -0.27
CA ASP A 120 5.78 0.68 -1.64
C ASP A 120 6.69 1.54 -2.56
N PRO A 121 6.44 1.61 -3.89
CA PRO A 121 7.29 2.37 -4.83
C PRO A 121 7.47 3.85 -4.45
N GLU A 122 6.51 4.44 -3.75
CA GLU A 122 6.51 5.84 -3.32
C GLU A 122 6.78 6.01 -1.81
N LYS A 123 7.30 4.95 -1.18
CA LYS A 123 7.74 4.92 0.21
C LYS A 123 6.62 5.03 1.24
N ASN A 124 5.38 4.70 0.88
CA ASN A 124 4.34 4.49 1.89
C ASN A 124 4.62 3.20 2.66
N ILE A 125 4.34 3.22 3.96
CA ILE A 125 4.61 2.11 4.86
C ILE A 125 3.44 1.12 4.81
N ILE A 126 3.76 -0.14 4.53
CA ILE A 126 2.80 -1.24 4.52
C ILE A 126 3.26 -2.29 5.52
N GLU A 127 2.38 -2.63 6.45
CA GLU A 127 2.53 -3.83 7.27
C GLU A 127 1.90 -5.02 6.54
N ILE A 128 2.64 -6.13 6.42
CA ILE A 128 2.14 -7.38 5.84
C ILE A 128 1.95 -8.34 7.00
N THR A 129 0.70 -8.70 7.30
CA THR A 129 0.38 -9.51 8.47
C THR A 129 -0.10 -10.91 8.10
N GLU A 130 0.00 -11.84 9.05
CA GLU A 130 -0.71 -13.13 8.97
C GLU A 130 -2.23 -12.94 8.91
#